data_AF-A0AAD8ETE4-F1
#
_entry.id   AF-A0AAD8ETE4-F1
#
_cell.length_a   1.000
_cell.length_b   1.000
_cell.length_c   1.000
_cell.angle_alpha   90.00
_cell.angle_beta   90.00
_cell.angle_gamma   90.00
#
_symmetry.space_group_name_H-M   'P 1'
#
loop_
_entity.id
_entity.type
_entity.pdbx_description
1 polymer ?
#
loop_
_entity_poly.entity_id
_entity_poly.type
_entity_poly.pdbx_seq_one_letter_code
_entity_poly.pdbx_strand_id
1 'polypeptide(L)'
;MAQLVRDIIHGYHDIMDNKSDPRVNHWSMMGSPFPTLAICLSYAYFSKVLGPRMMENRKPLNIRNILIVYNFVQTIFSSWIFYETCVPLARSWRTEASGRSSPLLRGSMVFGA
;
A
#
# COMPACT_ATOMS: atom_id res chain seq x y z
N MET A 1 -16.74 -14.28 -27.52
CA MET A 1 -16.81 -13.47 -26.29
C MET A 1 -16.61 -14.30 -25.01
N ALA A 2 -17.28 -15.45 -24.86
CA ALA A 2 -17.15 -16.30 -23.66
C ALA A 2 -15.76 -16.91 -23.42
N GLN A 3 -14.96 -17.17 -24.46
CA GLN A 3 -13.60 -17.70 -24.31
C GLN A 3 -12.63 -16.65 -23.75
N LEU A 4 -12.67 -15.42 -24.28
CA LEU A 4 -11.90 -14.28 -23.76
C LEU A 4 -12.16 -14.02 -22.27
N VAL A 5 -13.43 -14.12 -21.85
CA VAL A 5 -13.80 -13.94 -20.43
C VAL A 5 -13.22 -15.05 -19.56
N ARG A 6 -13.26 -16.30 -20.01
CA ARG A 6 -12.67 -17.44 -19.27
C ARG A 6 -11.15 -17.36 -19.18
N ASP A 7 -10.48 -16.98 -20.26
CA ASP A 7 -9.01 -16.85 -20.28
C ASP A 7 -8.52 -15.73 -19.34
N ILE A 8 -9.25 -14.61 -19.28
CA ILE A 8 -8.96 -13.52 -18.34
C ILE A 8 -9.18 -13.96 -16.89
N ILE A 9 -10.26 -14.72 -16.61
CA ILE A 9 -10.56 -15.23 -15.27
C ILE A 9 -9.51 -16.26 -14.83
N HIS A 10 -9.06 -17.14 -15.73
CA HIS A 10 -8.04 -18.14 -15.44
C HIS A 10 -6.68 -17.49 -15.20
N GLY A 11 -6.30 -16.50 -16.02
CA GLY A 11 -5.08 -15.72 -15.78
C GLY A 11 -5.13 -14.91 -14.48
N TYR A 12 -6.31 -14.41 -14.10
CA TYR A 12 -6.50 -13.73 -12.82
C TYR A 12 -6.32 -14.67 -11.63
N HIS A 13 -6.93 -15.86 -11.67
CA HIS A 13 -6.78 -16.86 -10.61
C HIS A 13 -5.34 -17.38 -10.48
N ASP A 14 -4.65 -17.61 -11.60
CA ASP A 14 -3.27 -18.12 -11.56
C ASP A 14 -2.28 -17.13 -10.94
N ILE A 15 -2.43 -15.82 -11.20
CA ILE A 15 -1.58 -14.78 -10.59
C ILE A 15 -1.91 -14.60 -9.10
N MET A 16 -3.17 -14.75 -8.71
CA MET A 16 -3.61 -14.53 -7.32
C MET A 16 -3.34 -15.73 -6.42
N ASP A 17 -3.55 -16.96 -6.90
CA ASP A 17 -3.41 -18.18 -6.10
C ASP A 17 -1.98 -18.75 -6.13
N ASN A 18 -1.24 -18.59 -7.24
CA ASN A 18 0.08 -19.22 -7.40
C ASN A 18 1.25 -18.30 -6.97
N LYS A 19 1.06 -16.97 -6.98
CA LYS A 19 2.13 -15.98 -6.80
C LYS A 19 1.95 -15.02 -5.64
N SER A 20 0.83 -15.08 -4.92
CA SER A 20 0.57 -14.23 -3.76
C SER A 20 1.16 -14.87 -2.49
N ASP A 21 1.96 -14.11 -1.74
CA ASP A 21 2.57 -14.57 -0.50
C ASP A 21 1.47 -14.84 0.55
N PRO A 22 1.35 -16.06 1.10
CA PRO A 22 0.24 -16.44 1.97
C PRO A 22 0.17 -15.63 3.27
N ARG A 23 1.24 -14.93 3.65
CA ARG A 23 1.27 -14.10 4.88
C ARG A 23 0.52 -12.78 4.76
N VAL A 24 0.32 -12.28 3.54
CA VAL A 24 -0.35 -10.99 3.27
C VAL A 24 -1.79 -11.15 2.75
N ASN A 25 -2.24 -12.39 2.53
CA ASN A 25 -3.58 -12.71 2.01
C ASN A 25 -4.73 -12.30 2.95
N HIS A 26 -4.47 -12.07 4.24
CA HIS A 26 -5.47 -11.62 5.21
C HIS A 26 -5.67 -10.08 5.23
N TRP A 27 -4.87 -9.31 4.49
CA TRP A 27 -5.03 -7.86 4.43
C TRP A 27 -6.13 -7.49 3.44
N SER A 28 -7.11 -6.71 3.92
CA SER A 28 -8.35 -6.38 3.20
C SER A 28 -8.17 -5.63 1.87
N MET A 29 -6.97 -5.18 1.54
CA MET A 29 -6.61 -4.53 0.26
C MET A 29 -5.77 -5.40 -0.68
N MET A 30 -5.35 -6.60 -0.28
CA MET A 30 -4.53 -7.51 -1.09
C MET A 30 -5.29 -8.75 -1.58
N GLY A 31 -6.46 -9.05 -1.02
CA GLY A 31 -7.27 -10.19 -1.44
C GLY A 31 -7.90 -10.07 -2.84
N SER A 32 -8.06 -8.84 -3.36
CA SER A 32 -8.40 -8.63 -4.77
C SER A 32 -7.96 -7.23 -5.24
N PRO A 33 -7.56 -7.05 -6.51
CA PRO A 33 -7.25 -5.75 -7.08
C PRO A 33 -8.51 -4.96 -7.45
N PHE A 34 -9.69 -5.58 -7.38
CA PHE A 34 -10.99 -4.94 -7.58
C PHE A 34 -11.30 -3.80 -6.60
N PRO A 35 -11.21 -3.97 -5.26
CA PRO A 35 -11.39 -2.89 -4.30
C PRO A 35 -10.37 -1.77 -4.53
N THR A 36 -9.11 -2.10 -4.83
CA THR A 36 -8.06 -1.11 -5.14
C THR A 36 -8.39 -0.32 -6.41
N LEU A 37 -8.83 -0.99 -7.47
CA LEU A 37 -9.28 -0.34 -8.71
C LEU A 37 -10.52 0.53 -8.48
N ALA A 38 -11.48 0.07 -7.68
CA ALA A 38 -12.68 0.82 -7.34
C ALA A 38 -12.34 2.10 -6.56
N ILE A 39 -11.40 2.03 -5.60
CA ILE A 39 -10.91 3.20 -4.86
C ILE A 39 -10.20 4.19 -5.79
N CYS A 40 -9.33 3.70 -6.68
CA CYS A 40 -8.65 4.56 -7.67
C CYS A 40 -9.64 5.25 -8.62
N LEU A 41 -10.61 4.51 -9.16
CA LEU A 41 -11.62 5.06 -10.07
C LEU A 41 -12.53 6.05 -9.37
N SER A 42 -13.00 5.73 -8.17
CA SER A 42 -13.82 6.64 -7.36
C SER A 42 -13.06 7.92 -6.99
N TYR A 43 -11.78 7.83 -6.61
CA TYR A 43 -10.91 8.98 -6.37
C TYR A 43 -10.74 9.85 -7.63
N ALA A 44 -10.49 9.22 -8.79
CA ALA A 44 -10.36 9.92 -10.06
C ALA A 44 -11.66 10.64 -10.46
N TYR A 45 -12.81 10.01 -10.25
CA TYR A 45 -14.11 10.61 -10.49
C TYR A 45 -14.38 11.79 -9.53
N PHE A 46 -14.15 11.60 -8.24
CA PHE A 46 -14.34 12.63 -7.22
C PHE A 46 -13.45 13.85 -7.48
N SER A 47 -12.16 13.64 -7.76
CA SER A 47 -11.21 14.72 -8.02
C SER A 47 -11.54 15.50 -9.29
N LYS A 48 -11.93 14.82 -10.38
CA LYS A 48 -12.19 15.47 -11.67
C LYS A 48 -13.60 16.05 -11.82
N VAL A 49 -14.60 15.49 -11.16
CA VAL A 49 -16.00 15.91 -11.33
C VAL A 49 -16.47 16.73 -10.15
N LEU A 50 -16.27 16.23 -8.92
CA LEU A 50 -16.76 16.92 -7.73
C LEU A 50 -15.88 18.13 -7.36
N GLY A 51 -14.56 18.00 -7.55
CA GLY A 51 -13.59 19.08 -7.33
C GLY A 51 -13.96 20.40 -8.04
N PRO A 52 -14.05 20.43 -9.38
CA PRO A 52 -14.37 21.66 -10.11
C PRO A 52 -15.81 22.13 -9.89
N ARG A 53 -16.79 21.22 -9.77
CA ARG A 53 -18.19 21.58 -9.46
C ARG A 53 -18.34 22.30 -8.13
N MET A 54 -17.53 21.95 -7.12
CA MET A 54 -17.55 22.59 -5.81
C MET A 54 -16.78 23.92 -5.78
N MET A 55 -15.85 24.13 -6.73
CA MET A 55 -15.06 25.36 -6.88
C MET A 55 -15.75 26.44 -7.75
N GLU A 56 -16.75 26.08 -8.54
CA GLU A 56 -17.44 27.01 -9.46
C GLU A 56 -18.24 28.11 -8.73
N ASN A 57 -18.73 27.85 -7.51
CA ASN A 57 -19.62 28.76 -6.77
C ASN A 57 -19.02 29.32 -5.46
N ARG A 58 -17.72 29.14 -5.20
CA ARG A 58 -17.09 29.51 -3.91
C ARG A 58 -15.71 30.15 -4.09
N LYS A 59 -15.43 31.22 -3.32
CA LYS A 59 -14.08 31.80 -3.17
C LYS A 59 -13.08 30.75 -2.67
N PRO A 60 -11.79 30.84 -3.04
CA PRO A 60 -10.79 29.84 -2.69
C PRO A 60 -10.77 29.59 -1.19
N LEU A 61 -11.00 28.33 -0.81
CA LEU A 61 -10.96 27.90 0.58
C LEU A 61 -9.54 28.12 1.13
N ASN A 62 -9.42 28.78 2.28
CA ASN A 62 -8.13 28.93 2.98
C ASN A 62 -7.74 27.59 3.64
N ILE A 63 -7.26 26.65 2.83
CA ILE A 63 -6.81 25.31 3.24
C ILE A 63 -5.41 25.30 3.87
N ARG A 64 -4.80 26.47 4.15
CA ARG A 64 -3.45 26.58 4.73
C ARG A 64 -3.28 25.78 6.02
N ASN A 65 -4.19 25.92 6.97
CA ASN A 65 -4.08 25.19 8.24
C ASN A 65 -4.24 23.68 8.05
N ILE A 66 -5.13 23.25 7.15
CA ILE A 66 -5.33 21.84 6.82
C ILE A 66 -4.07 21.27 6.16
N LEU A 67 -3.44 22.01 5.25
CA LEU A 67 -2.16 21.61 4.63
C LEU A 67 -1.03 21.49 5.64
N ILE A 68 -0.92 22.43 6.58
CA ILE A 68 0.12 22.40 7.62
C ILE A 68 -0.06 21.17 8.51
N VAL A 69 -1.28 20.91 8.99
CA VAL A 69 -1.59 19.73 9.82
C VAL A 69 -1.34 18.44 9.04
N TYR A 70 -1.76 18.38 7.78
CA TYR A 70 -1.53 17.21 6.93
C TYR A 70 -0.04 16.91 6.75
N ASN A 71 0.77 17.92 6.42
CA ASN A 71 2.22 17.74 6.31
C ASN A 71 2.85 17.29 7.62
N PHE A 72 2.43 17.87 8.76
CA PHE A 72 2.94 17.47 10.07
C PHE A 72 2.64 16.01 10.39
N VAL A 73 1.39 15.56 10.17
CA VAL A 73 1.00 14.16 10.34
C VAL A 73 1.78 13.26 9.39
N GLN A 74 1.96 13.68 8.14
CA GLN A 74 2.73 12.91 7.14
C GLN A 74 4.20 12.76 7.55
N THR A 75 4.84 13.81 8.08
CA THR A 75 6.21 13.74 8.61
C THR A 75 6.32 12.80 9.80
N ILE A 76 5.37 12.84 10.74
CA ILE A 76 5.35 11.92 11.88
C ILE A 76 5.19 10.47 11.40
N PHE A 77 4.24 10.21 10.51
CA PHE A 77 3.99 8.88 9.97
C PHE A 77 5.22 8.32 9.25
N SER A 78 5.88 9.16 8.45
CA SER A 78 7.11 8.78 7.73
C SER A 78 8.26 8.51 8.70
N SER A 79 8.38 9.29 9.78
CA SER A 79 9.37 9.08 10.83
C SER A 79 9.13 7.79 11.61
N TRP A 80 7.87 7.44 11.86
CA TRP A 80 7.48 6.18 12.51
C TRP A 80 7.87 4.96 11.67
N ILE A 81 7.50 4.95 10.38
CA ILE A 81 7.89 3.87 9.46
C ILE A 81 9.42 3.79 9.34
N PHE A 82 10.10 4.93 9.27
CA PHE A 82 11.55 4.98 9.22
C PHE A 82 12.17 4.37 10.47
N TYR A 83 11.65 4.64 11.67
CA TYR A 83 12.14 4.01 12.89
C TYR A 83 11.97 2.48 12.87
N GLU A 84 10.77 2.00 12.54
CA GLU A 84 10.46 0.56 12.45
C GLU A 84 11.23 -0.17 11.36
N THR A 85 11.60 0.49 10.27
CA THR A 85 12.30 -0.15 9.13
C THR A 85 13.83 0.01 9.24
N CYS A 86 14.30 1.20 9.64
CA CYS A 86 15.73 1.52 9.73
C CYS A 86 16.40 0.80 10.89
N VAL A 87 15.73 0.63 12.04
CA VAL A 87 16.33 -0.07 13.20
C VAL A 87 16.60 -1.55 12.89
N PRO A 88 15.66 -2.34 12.34
CA PRO A 88 15.94 -3.71 11.90
C PRO A 88 16.92 -3.78 10.73
N LEU A 89 16.86 -2.85 9.78
CA LEU A 89 17.77 -2.81 8.65
C LEU A 89 19.21 -2.52 9.08
N ALA A 90 19.42 -1.55 9.96
CA ALA A 90 20.74 -1.22 10.52
C ALA A 90 21.29 -2.36 11.39
N ARG A 91 20.42 -3.08 12.12
CA ARG A 91 20.80 -4.32 12.80
C ARG A 91 21.18 -5.40 11.78
N SER A 92 20.40 -5.58 10.71
CA SER A 92 20.68 -6.57 9.66
C SER A 92 22.03 -6.31 9.00
N TRP A 93 22.30 -5.07 8.57
CA TRP A 93 23.58 -4.64 8.01
C TRP A 93 24.75 -4.87 8.97
N ARG A 94 24.58 -4.55 10.26
CA ARG A 94 25.60 -4.83 11.28
C ARG A 94 25.84 -6.33 11.46
N THR A 95 24.82 -7.17 11.28
CA THR A 95 24.92 -8.63 11.40
C THR A 95 25.69 -9.22 10.23
N GLU A 96 25.44 -8.70 9.02
CA GLU A 96 26.11 -9.08 7.78
C GLU A 96 27.59 -8.67 7.77
N ALA A 97 27.90 -7.44 8.22
CA ALA A 97 29.27 -6.96 8.41
C ALA A 97 30.06 -7.78 9.47
N SER A 98 29.36 -8.43 10.40
CA SER A 98 29.95 -9.28 11.43
C SER A 98 30.12 -10.74 11.00
N GLY A 99 29.88 -11.07 9.72
CA GLY A 99 30.05 -12.41 9.15
C GLY A 99 29.05 -13.46 9.66
N ARG A 100 27.97 -13.03 10.33
CA ARG A 100 26.93 -13.91 10.88
C ARG A 100 25.75 -13.91 9.91
N SER A 101 25.38 -15.09 9.41
CA SER A 101 24.28 -15.24 8.44
C SER A 101 22.99 -14.58 8.94
N SER A 102 22.41 -13.74 8.08
CA SER A 102 21.31 -12.82 8.37
C SER A 102 20.10 -13.55 8.98
N PRO A 103 19.64 -13.20 10.20
CA PRO A 103 18.52 -13.86 10.87
C PRO A 103 17.16 -13.58 10.21
N LEU A 104 17.11 -12.80 9.13
CA LEU A 104 15.88 -12.52 8.36
C LEU A 104 15.28 -13.77 7.72
N LEU A 105 16.07 -14.83 7.48
CA LEU A 105 15.53 -16.15 7.09
C LEU A 105 14.85 -16.90 8.24
N ARG A 106 15.05 -16.48 9.50
CA ARG A 106 14.49 -17.11 10.70
C ARG A 106 13.24 -16.39 11.24
N GLY A 107 13.09 -15.09 10.96
CA GLY A 107 11.92 -14.29 11.32
C GLY A 107 10.69 -14.58 10.45
N SER A 108 10.89 -15.06 9.21
CA SER A 108 9.81 -15.60 8.37
C SER A 108 9.15 -16.84 8.97
N MET A 109 9.80 -17.51 9.93
CA MET A 109 9.31 -18.72 10.61
C MET A 109 8.52 -18.41 11.90
N VAL A 110 8.60 -17.18 12.44
CA VAL A 110 7.85 -16.78 13.66
C VAL A 110 6.51 -16.11 13.31
N PHE A 111 6.34 -15.67 12.05
CA PHE A 111 5.05 -15.28 11.48
C PHE A 111 4.48 -16.36 10.54
N GLY A 112 4.89 -17.62 10.78
CA GLY A 112 4.41 -18.81 10.09
C GLY A 112 4.07 -19.89 11.13
N ALA A 113 3.02 -19.63 11.90
CA ALA A 113 2.25 -20.60 12.67
C ALA A 113 0.82 -20.05 12.82
#